data_AF-A0A1L9PW85-F1
#
_entry.id   AF-A0A1L9PW85-F1
#
_cell.length_a   1.000
_cell.length_b   1.000
_cell.length_c   1.000
_cell.angle_alpha   90.00
_cell.angle_beta   90.00
_cell.angle_gamma   90.00
#
_symmetry.space_group_name_H-M   'P 1'
#
loop_
_entity.id
_entity.type
_entity.pdbx_description
1 polymer ?
#
loop_
_entity_poly.entity_id
_entity_poly.type
_entity_poly.pdbx_seq_one_letter_code
_entity_poly.pdbx_strand_id
1 'polypeptide(L)'
;MPIPLYSDKSQTKDTPTNNTQSSAQSNATTGGDNTTTTSFAGNSFPTAINEQGQPLSKEEADRLYEERMEEEYAKREGGKPLLTREEEDDDTATITNSSNGSMDQDIEGQRSRSYGSFRDSSPSPSNDDVESTGSGSARARIDPRIVSDAILGLSDGLTVPFALSAGLSALGNTKVVVLGGLAELAAGAISMGLGGYVGAKSEAESYQTTVRETEDLIDSSPGETQAIVYDIFSSHGVPEDAIAPINTSLHASPDRLREFLITFHHKESEPDCNQAWTSAITLALGYFIGGFIPLVPYFFVSHVIFALYCSIAVMVVTLFVFGYIKTGVVRGWQGSENIFAGVKGGIQMVVVGGVAAGAAIGLVRLINGGES
;
A
#
# COMPACT_ATOMS: atom_id res chain seq x y z
N MET A 1 10.66 8.62 27.44
CA MET A 1 10.80 7.74 28.64
C MET A 1 11.26 6.37 28.17
N PRO A 2 12.11 5.63 28.91
CA PRO A 2 12.67 4.37 28.42
C PRO A 2 11.61 3.26 28.36
N ILE A 3 11.73 2.39 27.35
CA ILE A 3 10.85 1.26 27.05
C ILE A 3 11.19 0.07 27.98
N PRO A 4 10.23 -0.55 28.68
CA PRO A 4 10.49 -1.71 29.52
C PRO A 4 10.54 -3.02 28.71
N LEU A 5 11.62 -3.81 28.88
CA LEU A 5 11.78 -5.18 28.36
C LEU A 5 11.56 -6.22 29.48
N TYR A 6 11.04 -7.40 29.11
CA TYR A 6 10.58 -8.47 30.01
C TYR A 6 11.66 -9.53 30.32
N SER A 7 11.49 -10.31 31.40
CA SER A 7 12.32 -11.48 31.75
C SER A 7 11.46 -12.76 31.82
N ASP A 8 11.84 -13.79 31.06
CA ASP A 8 11.15 -15.07 31.00
C ASP A 8 11.62 -16.03 32.13
N LYS A 9 10.68 -16.54 32.92
CA LYS A 9 10.89 -17.62 33.88
C LYS A 9 9.79 -18.67 33.70
N SER A 10 10.03 -19.63 32.80
CA SER A 10 9.16 -20.82 32.72
C SER A 10 9.81 -22.05 32.08
N GLN A 11 10.91 -22.59 32.64
CA GLN A 11 11.23 -24.03 32.49
C GLN A 11 11.88 -24.59 33.75
N THR A 12 11.11 -25.28 34.60
CA THR A 12 11.63 -26.32 35.51
C THR A 12 10.58 -27.41 35.72
N LYS A 13 11.08 -28.66 35.81
CA LYS A 13 10.43 -29.99 35.99
C LYS A 13 9.99 -30.68 34.70
N ASP A 14 10.39 -31.92 34.41
CA ASP A 14 10.55 -33.11 35.26
C ASP A 14 11.69 -34.05 34.83
N THR A 15 12.25 -34.85 35.76
CA THR A 15 12.55 -36.31 35.65
C THR A 15 13.38 -36.78 36.87
N PRO A 16 13.16 -38.00 37.43
CA PRO A 16 13.47 -38.32 38.82
C PRO A 16 14.85 -38.96 39.07
N THR A 17 15.19 -38.99 40.35
CA THR A 17 16.38 -39.58 40.98
C THR A 17 16.61 -41.05 40.65
N ASN A 18 17.87 -41.42 40.35
CA ASN A 18 18.42 -42.69 40.84
C ASN A 18 19.95 -42.63 41.03
N ASN A 19 20.40 -43.24 42.13
CA ASN A 19 21.79 -43.36 42.58
C ASN A 19 22.68 -44.07 41.55
N THR A 20 23.98 -43.75 41.51
CA THR A 20 25.11 -44.68 41.78
C THR A 20 26.47 -43.97 41.60
N GLN A 21 27.29 -44.11 42.65
CA GLN A 21 28.77 -44.10 42.78
C GLN A 21 29.65 -43.74 41.56
N SER A 22 30.66 -42.88 41.78
CA SER A 22 32.07 -43.31 42.02
C SER A 22 33.10 -42.24 41.59
N SER A 23 34.08 -41.99 42.49
CA SER A 23 35.52 -41.66 42.22
C SER A 23 35.89 -40.43 41.37
N ALA A 24 36.94 -39.65 41.61
CA ALA A 24 38.00 -39.59 42.61
C ALA A 24 38.82 -38.29 42.42
N GLN A 25 39.32 -37.75 43.54
CA GLN A 25 40.67 -37.20 43.81
C GLN A 25 41.37 -36.07 43.02
N SER A 26 41.84 -35.12 43.86
CA SER A 26 43.21 -34.52 43.96
C SER A 26 43.60 -33.40 42.99
N ASN A 27 44.40 -32.36 43.28
CA ASN A 27 45.33 -31.97 44.37
C ASN A 27 45.52 -30.42 44.27
N ALA A 28 45.53 -29.62 45.35
CA ALA A 28 46.66 -29.19 46.18
C ALA A 28 47.52 -27.98 45.66
N THR A 29 47.56 -26.90 46.47
CA THR A 29 48.78 -26.13 46.90
C THR A 29 49.20 -24.80 46.21
N THR A 30 49.00 -23.70 46.96
CA THR A 30 49.90 -22.54 47.27
C THR A 30 50.22 -21.42 46.26
N GLY A 31 49.74 -20.20 46.60
CA GLY A 31 50.58 -19.05 47.00
C GLY A 31 50.88 -17.93 45.99
N GLY A 32 50.51 -16.68 46.34
CA GLY A 32 51.21 -15.45 45.90
C GLY A 32 50.33 -14.32 45.32
N ASP A 33 50.25 -13.22 46.07
CA ASP A 33 49.37 -12.04 45.93
C ASP A 33 49.33 -11.20 44.63
N ASN A 34 48.22 -10.46 44.55
CA ASN A 34 47.93 -9.18 43.88
C ASN A 34 47.64 -9.15 42.38
N THR A 35 46.35 -9.31 42.03
CA THR A 35 45.74 -8.58 40.91
C THR A 35 44.26 -8.30 41.22
N THR A 36 43.89 -7.02 41.19
CA THR A 36 42.51 -6.54 41.19
C THR A 36 41.75 -7.16 40.03
N THR A 37 40.79 -8.04 40.30
CA THR A 37 39.84 -8.55 39.30
C THR A 37 38.50 -8.82 39.95
N THR A 38 37.63 -7.81 39.95
CA THR A 38 36.21 -7.94 40.26
C THR A 38 35.51 -8.66 39.11
N SER A 39 35.19 -9.95 39.29
CA SER A 39 34.27 -10.69 38.43
C SER A 39 32.82 -10.41 38.84
N PHE A 40 32.08 -9.80 37.92
CA PHE A 40 30.64 -9.91 37.67
C PHE A 40 29.71 -10.38 38.82
N ALA A 41 28.97 -9.42 39.38
CA ALA A 41 27.63 -9.64 39.92
C ALA A 41 26.70 -8.64 39.23
N GLY A 42 25.58 -9.14 38.69
CA GLY A 42 24.72 -8.45 37.74
C GLY A 42 23.96 -7.25 38.30
N ASN A 43 23.82 -6.23 37.45
CA ASN A 43 22.82 -5.17 37.64
C ASN A 43 21.55 -5.54 36.89
N SER A 44 20.53 -5.93 37.65
CA SER A 44 19.13 -6.02 37.26
C SER A 44 18.55 -4.63 36.98
N PHE A 45 17.94 -4.46 35.81
CA PHE A 45 17.20 -3.24 35.43
C PHE A 45 15.85 -3.15 36.17
N PRO A 46 15.33 -1.93 36.47
CA PRO A 46 14.13 -1.74 37.27
C PRO A 46 12.84 -2.07 36.51
N THR A 47 11.98 -2.88 37.14
CA THR A 47 10.61 -3.24 36.68
C THR A 47 9.65 -2.07 36.90
N ALA A 48 8.72 -1.84 35.95
CA ALA A 48 7.67 -0.84 36.09
C ALA A 48 6.73 -1.19 37.28
N ILE A 49 6.60 -0.26 38.22
CA ILE A 49 5.82 -0.38 39.45
C ILE A 49 4.60 0.55 39.39
N ASN A 50 3.45 0.11 39.91
CA ASN A 50 2.27 0.95 40.05
C ASN A 50 2.46 1.99 41.18
N GLU A 51 1.55 2.95 41.33
CA GLU A 51 1.61 3.99 42.38
C GLU A 51 1.57 3.43 43.83
N GLN A 52 1.35 2.12 43.98
CA GLN A 52 1.31 1.39 45.26
C GLN A 52 2.52 0.45 45.44
N GLY A 53 3.51 0.50 44.55
CA GLY A 53 4.79 -0.20 44.69
C GLY A 53 4.78 -1.70 44.35
N GLN A 54 3.79 -2.20 43.61
CA GLN A 54 3.74 -3.59 43.11
C GLN A 54 4.05 -3.68 41.60
N PRO A 55 4.67 -4.80 41.15
CA PRO A 55 4.92 -5.03 39.72
C PRO A 55 3.60 -5.23 38.97
N LEU A 56 3.41 -4.51 37.86
CA LEU A 56 2.18 -4.60 37.07
C LEU A 56 2.02 -6.00 36.45
N SER A 57 0.79 -6.50 36.47
CA SER A 57 0.41 -7.69 35.69
C SER A 57 0.44 -7.39 34.19
N LYS A 58 0.68 -8.41 33.35
CA LYS A 58 0.83 -8.25 31.90
C LYS A 58 -0.37 -7.53 31.25
N GLU A 59 -1.59 -7.87 31.69
CA GLU A 59 -2.82 -7.26 31.19
C GLU A 59 -2.98 -5.79 31.61
N GLU A 60 -2.48 -5.38 32.78
CA GLU A 60 -2.51 -3.97 33.19
C GLU A 60 -1.47 -3.13 32.45
N ALA A 61 -0.29 -3.69 32.18
CA ALA A 61 0.74 -2.99 31.40
C ALA A 61 0.30 -2.79 29.95
N ASP A 62 -0.34 -3.80 29.35
CA ASP A 62 -0.88 -3.72 28.00
C ASP A 62 -2.03 -2.70 27.94
N ARG A 63 -2.96 -2.69 28.92
CA ARG A 63 -4.01 -1.66 29.02
C ARG A 63 -3.46 -0.24 29.15
N LEU A 64 -2.46 -0.03 30.00
CA LEU A 64 -1.81 1.29 30.17
C LEU A 64 -1.01 1.72 28.95
N TYR A 65 -0.51 0.77 28.17
CA TYR A 65 0.15 1.03 26.90
C TYR A 65 -0.87 1.49 25.86
N GLU A 66 -1.99 0.80 25.77
CA GLU A 66 -3.10 1.12 24.86
C GLU A 66 -3.75 2.47 25.23
N GLU A 67 -4.01 2.73 26.51
CA GLU A 67 -4.56 4.01 27.00
C GLU A 67 -3.63 5.19 26.69
N ARG A 68 -2.31 5.02 26.85
CA ARG A 68 -1.34 6.08 26.47
C ARG A 68 -1.19 6.27 24.97
N MET A 69 -1.33 5.20 24.19
CA MET A 69 -1.36 5.30 22.74
C MET A 69 -2.61 6.08 22.31
N GLU A 70 -3.77 5.76 22.86
CA GLU A 70 -5.02 6.49 22.61
C GLU A 70 -4.95 7.96 23.03
N GLU A 71 -4.31 8.29 24.16
CA GLU A 71 -4.07 9.69 24.57
C GLU A 71 -3.13 10.44 23.60
N GLU A 72 -2.10 9.78 23.06
CA GLU A 72 -1.23 10.36 22.04
C GLU A 72 -1.96 10.58 20.71
N TYR A 73 -2.83 9.63 20.30
CA TYR A 73 -3.70 9.80 19.13
C TYR A 73 -4.71 10.95 19.32
N ALA A 74 -5.34 11.04 20.49
CA ALA A 74 -6.30 12.10 20.81
C ALA A 74 -5.65 13.50 20.92
N LYS A 75 -4.37 13.59 21.27
CA LYS A 75 -3.62 14.87 21.26
C LYS A 75 -3.28 15.38 19.86
N ARG A 76 -3.18 14.48 18.87
CA ARG A 76 -2.84 14.84 17.49
C ARG A 76 -4.05 15.30 16.69
N GLU A 77 -5.24 14.79 17.01
CA GLU A 77 -6.49 15.26 16.42
C GLU A 77 -7.28 16.12 17.41
N GLY A 78 -7.05 17.43 17.35
CA GLY A 78 -7.95 18.41 17.94
C GLY A 78 -9.34 18.35 17.30
N GLY A 79 -10.19 17.44 17.80
CA GLY A 79 -11.65 17.57 17.83
C GLY A 79 -12.45 16.80 16.77
N LYS A 80 -12.90 15.58 17.12
CA LYS A 80 -14.30 15.12 17.21
C LYS A 80 -14.35 13.58 17.36
N PRO A 81 -15.03 13.01 18.38
CA PRO A 81 -15.13 11.56 18.52
C PRO A 81 -16.27 11.00 17.66
N LEU A 82 -16.04 9.87 17.00
CA LEU A 82 -17.07 8.99 16.47
C LEU A 82 -16.69 7.54 16.79
N LEU A 83 -17.39 6.92 17.73
CA LEU A 83 -18.33 5.82 17.48
C LEU A 83 -18.76 5.22 18.82
N THR A 84 -19.97 5.59 19.27
CA THR A 84 -20.75 4.76 20.18
C THR A 84 -21.29 3.56 19.42
N ARG A 85 -20.91 2.39 19.91
CA ARG A 85 -21.42 1.07 19.56
C ARG A 85 -22.79 0.91 20.22
N GLU A 86 -23.84 0.75 19.44
CA GLU A 86 -25.13 0.22 19.92
C GLU A 86 -25.25 -1.23 19.42
N GLU A 87 -25.27 -2.15 20.39
CA GLU A 87 -25.69 -3.53 20.26
C GLU A 87 -27.23 -3.56 20.30
N GLU A 88 -27.87 -4.36 19.44
CA GLU A 88 -29.15 -5.02 19.74
C GLU A 88 -29.39 -6.19 18.76
N ASP A 89 -29.06 -7.39 19.26
CA ASP A 89 -29.82 -8.64 19.36
C ASP A 89 -30.72 -9.23 18.24
N ASP A 90 -30.44 -10.54 18.03
CA ASP A 90 -31.30 -11.71 17.79
C ASP A 90 -32.00 -11.92 16.43
N ASP A 91 -31.56 -12.93 15.67
CA ASP A 91 -32.32 -14.20 15.59
C ASP A 91 -31.60 -15.32 14.79
N THR A 92 -31.87 -16.54 15.21
CA THR A 92 -31.14 -17.78 15.00
C THR A 92 -31.51 -18.54 13.71
N ALA A 93 -30.54 -19.11 12.95
CA ALA A 93 -30.75 -20.36 12.19
C ALA A 93 -29.46 -21.04 11.65
N THR A 94 -29.07 -22.11 12.34
CA THR A 94 -28.72 -23.46 11.83
C THR A 94 -27.50 -23.72 10.93
N ILE A 95 -26.64 -24.58 11.50
CA ILE A 95 -25.48 -25.31 11.00
C ILE A 95 -25.78 -26.19 9.77
N THR A 96 -24.92 -26.15 8.74
CA THR A 96 -24.45 -27.35 8.01
C THR A 96 -22.99 -27.20 7.57
N ASN A 97 -22.11 -28.04 8.11
CA ASN A 97 -20.77 -28.33 7.59
C ASN A 97 -20.87 -29.37 6.47
N SER A 98 -20.22 -29.13 5.31
CA SER A 98 -19.46 -30.16 4.57
C SER A 98 -18.73 -29.60 3.33
N SER A 99 -17.41 -29.79 3.39
CA SER A 99 -16.49 -30.29 2.34
C SER A 99 -16.12 -29.46 1.10
N ASN A 100 -14.80 -29.18 1.05
CA ASN A 100 -13.85 -29.29 -0.07
C ASN A 100 -14.03 -28.47 -1.35
N GLY A 101 -13.06 -27.59 -1.59
CA GLY A 101 -12.78 -26.99 -2.89
C GLY A 101 -11.53 -26.11 -2.85
N SER A 102 -10.36 -26.75 -2.86
CA SER A 102 -9.03 -26.16 -3.07
C SER A 102 -8.96 -25.33 -4.35
N MET A 103 -8.50 -24.08 -4.26
CA MET A 103 -7.87 -23.36 -5.38
C MET A 103 -7.04 -22.19 -4.83
N ASP A 104 -5.77 -22.49 -4.58
CA ASP A 104 -4.70 -21.50 -4.50
C ASP A 104 -4.60 -20.75 -5.83
N GLN A 105 -4.57 -19.42 -5.79
CA GLN A 105 -3.92 -18.62 -6.81
C GLN A 105 -3.15 -17.48 -6.15
N ASP A 106 -1.86 -17.76 -6.02
CA ASP A 106 -0.78 -16.83 -5.74
C ASP A 106 -0.87 -15.61 -6.65
N ILE A 107 -0.92 -14.42 -6.05
CA ILE A 107 -0.67 -13.15 -6.73
C ILE A 107 0.56 -12.54 -6.07
N GLU A 108 1.73 -12.96 -6.53
CA GLU A 108 2.99 -12.27 -6.26
C GLU A 108 3.89 -12.40 -7.48
N GLY A 109 4.40 -11.25 -7.94
CA GLY A 109 5.62 -11.18 -8.73
C GLY A 109 5.45 -10.95 -10.21
N GLN A 110 5.68 -9.70 -10.65
CA GLN A 110 6.74 -9.48 -11.63
C GLN A 110 7.30 -8.06 -11.57
N ARG A 111 8.54 -8.03 -11.08
CA ARG A 111 9.48 -6.92 -10.95
C ARG A 111 9.53 -6.03 -12.21
N SER A 112 9.29 -4.74 -12.04
CA SER A 112 9.74 -3.73 -13.00
C SER A 112 11.25 -3.58 -12.92
N ARG A 113 11.94 -4.01 -13.98
CA ARG A 113 13.38 -3.81 -14.20
C ARG A 113 13.69 -2.31 -14.24
N SER A 114 14.42 -1.82 -13.23
CA SER A 114 15.03 -0.49 -13.24
C SER A 114 16.24 -0.51 -14.19
N TYR A 115 16.26 0.41 -15.17
CA TYR A 115 17.41 0.65 -16.04
C TYR A 115 18.18 1.87 -15.55
N GLY A 116 19.38 1.61 -15.02
CA GLY A 116 20.60 2.41 -14.94
C GLY A 116 20.53 3.94 -14.91
N SER A 117 20.80 4.50 -13.73
CA SER A 117 21.39 5.84 -13.58
C SER A 117 22.91 5.69 -13.43
N PHE A 118 23.67 6.09 -14.45
CA PHE A 118 25.07 6.48 -14.30
C PHE A 118 25.19 7.93 -14.78
N ARG A 119 25.22 8.87 -13.84
CA ARG A 119 25.72 10.23 -14.03
C ARG A 119 27.20 10.20 -13.69
N ASP A 120 28.05 10.32 -14.70
CA ASP A 120 29.48 10.50 -14.50
C ASP A 120 29.81 11.99 -14.40
N SER A 121 30.80 12.30 -13.56
CA SER A 121 31.15 13.62 -13.08
C SER A 121 32.11 14.32 -14.05
N SER A 122 31.94 15.64 -14.22
CA SER A 122 32.79 16.51 -15.05
C SER A 122 34.27 16.48 -14.66
N PRO A 123 35.17 16.80 -15.61
CA PRO A 123 35.90 18.06 -15.48
C PRO A 123 36.00 18.86 -16.81
N SER A 124 36.03 20.19 -16.69
CA SER A 124 36.21 21.21 -17.74
C SER A 124 37.69 21.54 -18.01
N PRO A 125 38.07 22.43 -18.96
CA PRO A 125 37.49 22.80 -20.26
C PRO A 125 38.54 22.76 -21.41
N SER A 126 38.11 22.64 -22.68
CA SER A 126 38.83 23.26 -23.81
C SER A 126 37.88 23.44 -25.01
N ASN A 127 38.02 24.59 -25.66
CA ASN A 127 37.27 25.01 -26.83
C ASN A 127 37.67 24.15 -28.03
N ASP A 128 36.68 23.67 -28.79
CA ASP A 128 36.74 23.56 -30.26
C ASP A 128 35.33 23.29 -30.79
N ASP A 129 34.95 24.09 -31.78
CA ASP A 129 33.65 24.11 -32.44
C ASP A 129 33.38 22.80 -33.22
N VAL A 130 32.38 22.01 -32.81
CA VAL A 130 31.73 21.04 -33.69
C VAL A 130 30.23 21.01 -33.43
N GLU A 131 29.51 21.63 -34.35
CA GLU A 131 28.07 21.48 -34.56
C GLU A 131 27.74 20.00 -34.79
N SER A 132 27.22 19.34 -33.75
CA SER A 132 26.62 18.01 -33.86
C SER A 132 25.14 18.11 -33.48
N THR A 133 24.32 18.15 -34.52
CA THR A 133 22.86 17.98 -34.46
C THR A 133 22.54 16.55 -34.00
N GLY A 134 22.71 16.31 -32.70
CA GLY A 134 22.19 15.14 -32.02
C GLY A 134 20.69 15.30 -31.80
N SER A 135 19.90 14.96 -32.81
CA SER A 135 18.46 14.71 -32.67
C SER A 135 18.27 13.48 -31.77
N GLY A 136 18.42 13.68 -30.47
CA GLY A 136 17.99 12.74 -29.46
C GLY A 136 16.47 12.73 -29.49
N SER A 137 15.88 11.68 -30.08
CA SER A 137 14.45 11.41 -29.99
C SER A 137 14.08 11.27 -28.52
N ALA A 138 13.73 12.40 -27.90
CA ALA A 138 13.07 12.46 -26.62
C ALA A 138 11.70 11.83 -26.82
N ARG A 139 11.62 10.49 -26.72
CA ARG A 139 10.35 9.83 -26.49
C ARG A 139 9.82 10.42 -25.19
N ALA A 140 8.84 11.31 -25.30
CA ALA A 140 8.08 11.82 -24.17
C ALA A 140 7.52 10.58 -23.45
N ARG A 141 8.20 10.16 -22.38
CA ARG A 141 7.71 9.09 -21.52
C ARG A 141 6.61 9.70 -20.70
N ILE A 142 5.38 9.30 -20.99
CA ILE A 142 4.23 9.65 -20.16
C ILE A 142 4.48 9.00 -18.80
N ASP A 143 4.25 9.77 -17.73
CA ASP A 143 4.37 9.29 -16.37
C ASP A 143 3.43 8.06 -16.15
N PRO A 144 3.96 6.89 -15.76
CA PRO A 144 3.17 5.70 -15.47
C PRO A 144 2.05 5.95 -14.45
N ARG A 145 2.25 6.88 -13.52
CA ARG A 145 1.25 7.26 -12.51
C ARG A 145 0.05 7.93 -13.16
N ILE A 146 0.27 8.92 -14.05
CA ILE A 146 -0.80 9.59 -14.80
C ILE A 146 -1.61 8.56 -15.60
N VAL A 147 -0.94 7.59 -16.21
CA VAL A 147 -1.61 6.51 -16.96
C VAL A 147 -2.45 5.63 -16.04
N SER A 148 -1.91 5.23 -14.89
CA SER A 148 -2.63 4.43 -13.88
C SER A 148 -3.86 5.17 -13.37
N ASP A 149 -3.68 6.44 -12.99
CA ASP A 149 -4.71 7.35 -12.47
C ASP A 149 -5.84 7.57 -13.49
N ALA A 150 -5.49 7.75 -14.77
CA ALA A 150 -6.47 7.87 -15.85
C ALA A 150 -7.25 6.57 -16.05
N ILE A 151 -6.57 5.41 -16.00
CA ILE A 151 -7.22 4.10 -16.14
C ILE A 151 -8.16 3.84 -14.96
N LEU A 152 -7.76 4.19 -13.73
CA LEU A 152 -8.62 4.06 -12.55
C LEU A 152 -9.86 4.93 -12.68
N GLY A 153 -9.69 6.23 -12.95
CA GLY A 153 -10.80 7.16 -13.12
C GLY A 153 -11.75 6.76 -14.25
N LEU A 154 -11.22 6.41 -15.43
CA LEU A 154 -12.05 5.97 -16.56
C LEU A 154 -12.77 4.64 -16.29
N SER A 155 -12.13 3.68 -15.64
CA SER A 155 -12.73 2.37 -15.33
C SER A 155 -13.99 2.54 -14.48
N ASP A 156 -13.89 3.36 -13.44
CA ASP A 156 -15.00 3.58 -12.51
C ASP A 156 -16.05 4.50 -13.13
N GLY A 157 -15.62 5.56 -13.83
CA GLY A 157 -16.53 6.44 -14.57
C GLY A 157 -17.34 5.70 -15.63
N LEU A 158 -16.76 4.72 -16.31
CA LEU A 158 -17.50 3.92 -17.30
C LEU A 158 -18.50 2.95 -16.65
N THR A 159 -18.25 2.48 -15.44
CA THR A 159 -19.04 1.38 -14.86
C THR A 159 -20.12 1.89 -13.91
N VAL A 160 -19.78 2.78 -12.97
CA VAL A 160 -20.67 3.23 -11.90
C VAL A 160 -21.81 4.12 -12.45
N PRO A 161 -21.53 5.24 -13.16
CA PRO A 161 -22.55 6.05 -13.82
C PRO A 161 -23.43 5.26 -14.79
N PHE A 162 -22.87 4.30 -15.53
CA PHE A 162 -23.66 3.44 -16.43
C PHE A 162 -24.63 2.55 -15.64
N ALA A 163 -24.15 1.86 -14.61
CA ALA A 163 -24.99 1.00 -13.78
C ALA A 163 -26.11 1.80 -13.10
N LEU A 164 -25.79 2.98 -12.56
CA LEU A 164 -26.78 3.88 -11.98
C LEU A 164 -27.82 4.31 -13.04
N SER A 165 -27.37 4.73 -14.22
CA SER A 165 -28.26 5.15 -15.31
C SER A 165 -29.20 4.04 -15.75
N ALA A 166 -28.68 2.81 -15.82
CA ALA A 166 -29.45 1.61 -16.15
C ALA A 166 -30.49 1.29 -15.07
N GLY A 167 -30.11 1.38 -13.79
CA GLY A 167 -31.04 1.22 -12.66
C GLY A 167 -32.14 2.28 -12.65
N LEU A 168 -31.79 3.56 -12.75
CA LEU A 168 -32.75 4.67 -12.80
C LEU A 168 -33.68 4.60 -14.00
N SER A 169 -33.24 4.00 -15.11
CA SER A 169 -34.10 3.79 -16.28
C SER A 169 -35.28 2.86 -16.01
N ALA A 170 -35.17 1.98 -15.01
CA ALA A 170 -36.29 1.15 -14.57
C ALA A 170 -37.45 1.97 -13.97
N LEU A 171 -37.21 3.21 -13.54
CA LEU A 171 -38.23 4.14 -13.03
C LEU A 171 -39.05 4.81 -14.15
N GLY A 172 -38.69 4.62 -15.42
CA GLY A 172 -39.50 5.07 -16.54
C GLY A 172 -39.38 6.56 -16.90
N ASN A 173 -38.49 7.33 -16.25
CA ASN A 173 -38.36 8.77 -16.46
C ASN A 173 -36.94 9.19 -16.87
N THR A 174 -36.77 9.61 -18.13
CA THR A 174 -35.48 10.08 -18.68
C THR A 174 -34.90 11.26 -17.89
N LYS A 175 -35.73 12.18 -17.36
CA LYS A 175 -35.22 13.32 -16.56
C LYS A 175 -34.58 12.85 -15.26
N VAL A 176 -35.12 11.81 -14.63
CA VAL A 176 -34.56 11.23 -13.40
C VAL A 176 -33.20 10.60 -13.71
N VAL A 177 -33.08 9.89 -14.83
CA VAL A 177 -31.80 9.31 -15.28
C VAL A 177 -30.75 10.38 -15.54
N VAL A 178 -31.10 11.42 -16.30
CA VAL A 178 -30.14 12.48 -16.67
C VAL A 178 -29.73 13.31 -15.44
N LEU A 179 -30.69 13.77 -14.64
CA LEU A 179 -30.36 14.60 -13.46
C LEU A 179 -29.66 13.79 -12.37
N GLY A 180 -30.12 12.57 -12.11
CA GLY A 180 -29.50 11.66 -11.15
C GLY A 180 -28.09 11.25 -11.58
N GLY A 181 -27.91 10.91 -12.86
CA GLY A 181 -26.61 10.57 -13.43
C GLY A 181 -25.64 11.74 -13.45
N LEU A 182 -26.08 12.96 -13.80
CA LEU A 182 -25.20 14.14 -13.74
C LEU A 182 -24.82 14.51 -12.31
N ALA A 183 -25.75 14.38 -11.36
CA ALA A 183 -25.47 14.62 -9.94
C ALA A 183 -24.44 13.63 -9.40
N GLU A 184 -24.60 12.34 -9.73
CA GLU A 184 -23.63 11.30 -9.38
C GLU A 184 -22.29 11.51 -10.07
N LEU A 185 -22.28 11.87 -11.36
CA LEU A 185 -21.05 12.16 -12.10
C LEU A 185 -20.23 13.29 -11.45
N ALA A 186 -20.91 14.38 -11.05
CA ALA A 186 -20.26 15.51 -10.41
C ALA A 186 -19.76 15.15 -9.00
N ALA A 187 -20.59 14.48 -8.20
CA ALA A 187 -20.21 14.06 -6.86
C ALA A 187 -19.06 13.04 -6.88
N GLY A 188 -19.13 12.05 -7.76
CA GLY A 188 -18.12 11.01 -7.95
C GLY A 188 -16.80 11.58 -8.45
N ALA A 189 -16.81 12.47 -9.44
CA ALA A 189 -15.59 13.12 -9.94
C ALA A 189 -14.89 13.95 -8.86
N ILE A 190 -15.65 14.72 -8.06
CA ILE A 190 -15.09 15.50 -6.94
C ILE A 190 -14.52 14.57 -5.87
N SER A 191 -15.28 13.53 -5.50
CA SER A 191 -14.85 12.55 -4.49
C SER A 191 -13.57 11.83 -4.90
N MET A 192 -13.50 11.36 -6.15
CA MET A 192 -12.29 10.72 -6.69
C MET A 192 -11.11 11.68 -6.78
N GLY A 193 -11.32 12.92 -7.23
CA GLY A 193 -10.26 13.91 -7.29
C GLY A 193 -9.68 14.22 -5.92
N LEU A 194 -10.53 14.43 -4.91
CA LEU A 194 -10.10 14.61 -3.53
C LEU A 194 -9.41 13.36 -2.97
N GLY A 195 -9.92 12.16 -3.29
CA GLY A 195 -9.29 10.90 -2.90
C GLY A 195 -7.89 10.73 -3.47
N GLY A 196 -7.70 11.04 -4.75
CA GLY A 196 -6.38 11.06 -5.40
C GLY A 196 -5.44 12.10 -4.78
N TYR A 197 -5.94 13.32 -4.51
CA TYR A 197 -5.16 14.38 -3.87
C TYR A 197 -4.68 13.98 -2.47
N VAL A 198 -5.60 13.52 -1.62
CA VAL A 198 -5.28 13.15 -0.24
C VAL A 198 -4.38 11.92 -0.23
N GLY A 199 -4.64 10.91 -1.06
CA GLY A 199 -3.77 9.72 -1.17
C GLY A 199 -2.35 10.07 -1.56
N ALA A 200 -2.16 10.89 -2.60
CA ALA A 200 -0.83 11.33 -3.01
C ALA A 200 -0.15 12.25 -1.98
N LYS A 201 -0.92 13.08 -1.26
CA LYS A 201 -0.38 13.90 -0.16
C LYS A 201 0.07 13.03 1.01
N SER A 202 -0.71 12.01 1.36
CA SER A 202 -0.37 11.04 2.42
C SER A 202 0.87 10.24 2.06
N GLU A 203 1.06 9.86 0.79
CA GLU A 203 2.29 9.23 0.30
C GLU A 203 3.51 10.14 0.51
N ALA A 204 3.38 11.44 0.24
CA ALA A 204 4.43 12.42 0.48
C ALA A 204 4.74 12.64 1.98
N GLU A 205 3.72 12.67 2.82
CA GLU A 205 3.88 12.76 4.28
C GLU A 205 4.51 11.49 4.87
N SER A 206 4.14 10.32 4.34
CA SER A 206 4.75 9.03 4.69
C SER A 206 6.25 9.04 4.35
N TYR A 207 6.61 9.43 3.13
CA TYR A 207 8.01 9.54 2.72
C TYR A 207 8.82 10.47 3.62
N GLN A 208 8.28 11.63 3.98
CA GLN A 208 8.95 12.55 4.91
C GLN A 208 9.14 11.95 6.32
N THR A 209 8.24 11.07 6.73
CA THR A 209 8.37 10.36 8.01
C THR A 209 9.50 9.34 7.93
N THR A 210 9.54 8.53 6.88
CA THR A 210 10.63 7.60 6.59
C THR A 210 11.99 8.29 6.54
N VAL A 211 12.06 9.49 5.95
CA VAL A 211 13.30 10.30 5.93
C VAL A 211 13.74 10.65 7.36
N ARG A 212 12.83 11.16 8.21
CA ARG A 212 13.14 11.53 9.60
C ARG A 212 13.57 10.32 10.42
N GLU A 213 12.85 9.20 10.29
CA GLU A 213 13.19 7.95 10.99
C GLU A 213 14.55 7.41 10.54
N THR A 214 14.90 7.54 9.25
CA THR A 214 16.20 7.16 8.73
C THR A 214 17.31 8.06 9.27
N GLU A 215 17.08 9.38 9.36
CA GLU A 215 18.03 10.33 9.96
C GLU A 215 18.25 10.01 11.46
N ASP A 216 17.17 9.78 12.21
CA ASP A 216 17.24 9.39 13.62
C ASP A 216 17.98 8.06 13.81
N LEU A 217 17.80 7.09 12.91
CA LEU A 217 18.50 5.80 12.95
C LEU A 217 20.01 5.95 12.70
N ILE A 218 20.41 6.79 11.73
CA ILE A 218 21.82 7.06 11.43
C ILE A 218 22.52 7.70 12.64
N ASP A 219 21.84 8.63 13.32
CA ASP A 219 22.40 9.36 14.46
C ASP A 219 22.41 8.54 15.76
N SER A 220 21.37 7.75 16.01
CA SER A 220 21.20 7.00 17.27
C SER A 220 21.90 5.64 17.27
N SER A 221 21.95 4.94 16.12
CA SER A 221 22.41 3.54 16.04
C SER A 221 23.32 3.28 14.83
N PRO A 222 24.58 3.79 14.81
CA PRO A 222 25.51 3.53 13.71
C PRO A 222 25.81 2.03 13.51
N GLY A 223 25.86 1.25 14.58
CA GLY A 223 26.13 -0.20 14.51
C GLY A 223 25.00 -0.99 13.85
N GLU A 224 23.75 -0.59 14.09
CA GLU A 224 22.58 -1.18 13.44
C GLU A 224 22.58 -0.87 11.94
N THR A 225 22.84 0.39 11.60
CA THR A 225 22.93 0.82 10.21
C THR A 225 24.04 0.09 9.42
N GLN A 226 25.19 -0.16 10.05
CA GLN A 226 26.25 -0.99 9.45
C GLN A 226 25.77 -2.41 9.18
N ALA A 227 25.06 -3.03 10.14
CA ALA A 227 24.51 -4.37 9.97
C ALA A 227 23.49 -4.43 8.82
N ILE A 228 22.64 -3.40 8.67
CA ILE A 228 21.69 -3.29 7.56
C ILE A 228 22.41 -3.25 6.21
N VAL A 229 23.50 -2.48 6.08
CA VAL A 229 24.30 -2.45 4.84
C VAL A 229 24.87 -3.84 4.51
N TYR A 230 25.40 -4.55 5.51
CA TYR A 230 25.90 -5.92 5.33
C TYR A 230 24.79 -6.90 4.91
N ASP A 231 23.62 -6.83 5.54
CA ASP A 231 22.47 -7.68 5.21
C ASP A 231 21.98 -7.44 3.77
N ILE A 232 21.84 -6.17 3.37
CA ILE A 232 21.42 -5.81 2.01
C ILE A 232 22.40 -6.36 0.98
N PHE A 233 23.71 -6.16 1.13
CA PHE A 233 24.67 -6.63 0.12
C PHE A 233 24.91 -8.15 0.16
N SER A 234 24.86 -8.77 1.33
CA SER A 234 25.01 -10.23 1.45
C SER A 234 23.82 -10.98 0.83
N SER A 235 22.60 -10.45 0.94
CA SER A 235 21.42 -11.00 0.24
C SER A 235 21.54 -10.96 -1.29
N HIS A 236 22.42 -10.10 -1.82
CA HIS A 236 22.76 -10.02 -3.25
C HIS A 236 23.98 -10.86 -3.63
N GLY A 237 24.56 -11.63 -2.70
CA GLY A 237 25.71 -12.51 -2.93
C GLY A 237 27.05 -11.79 -3.02
N VAL A 238 27.15 -10.55 -2.52
CA VAL A 238 28.42 -9.82 -2.46
C VAL A 238 29.27 -10.40 -1.31
N PRO A 239 30.55 -10.72 -1.52
CA PRO A 239 31.40 -11.29 -0.48
C PRO A 239 31.75 -10.22 0.58
N GLU A 240 31.89 -10.64 1.83
CA GLU A 240 32.01 -9.75 3.00
C GLU A 240 33.23 -8.81 2.93
N ASP A 241 34.33 -9.28 2.33
CA ASP A 241 35.55 -8.51 2.09
C ASP A 241 35.33 -7.31 1.14
N ALA A 242 34.39 -7.43 0.21
CA ALA A 242 33.97 -6.34 -0.67
C ALA A 242 32.95 -5.40 0.00
N ILE A 243 32.15 -5.88 0.95
CA ILE A 243 31.15 -5.06 1.64
C ILE A 243 31.80 -4.11 2.65
N ALA A 244 32.82 -4.56 3.38
CA ALA A 244 33.50 -3.74 4.40
C ALA A 244 33.97 -2.34 3.91
N PRO A 245 34.65 -2.20 2.76
CA PRO A 245 35.03 -0.88 2.24
C PRO A 245 33.83 -0.06 1.75
N ILE A 246 32.79 -0.70 1.21
CA ILE A 246 31.54 -0.03 0.79
C ILE A 246 30.83 0.55 2.00
N ASN A 247 30.65 -0.25 3.05
CA ASN A 247 30.04 0.14 4.31
C ASN A 247 30.79 1.34 4.93
N THR A 248 32.11 1.25 5.01
CA THR A 248 32.96 2.36 5.53
C THR A 248 32.77 3.63 4.70
N SER A 249 32.71 3.51 3.37
CA SER A 249 32.55 4.65 2.46
C SER A 249 31.15 5.27 2.54
N LEU A 250 30.10 4.47 2.75
CA LEU A 250 28.74 4.96 2.97
C LEU A 250 28.63 5.71 4.29
N HIS A 251 29.18 5.15 5.38
CA HIS A 251 29.18 5.80 6.69
C HIS A 251 30.03 7.08 6.75
N ALA A 252 30.94 7.30 5.81
CA ALA A 252 31.68 8.57 5.69
C ALA A 252 30.81 9.73 5.16
N SER A 253 29.62 9.44 4.61
CA SER A 253 28.70 10.44 4.04
C SER A 253 27.26 10.14 4.48
N PRO A 254 26.72 10.83 5.51
CA PRO A 254 25.37 10.59 6.00
C PRO A 254 24.31 10.81 4.91
N ASP A 255 24.54 11.74 3.99
CA ASP A 255 23.66 11.99 2.84
C ASP A 255 23.57 10.80 1.87
N ARG A 256 24.67 10.09 1.62
CA ARG A 256 24.67 8.90 0.75
C ARG A 256 24.12 7.69 1.48
N LEU A 257 24.40 7.61 2.78
CA LEU A 257 23.87 6.56 3.63
C LEU A 257 22.35 6.65 3.74
N ARG A 258 21.78 7.84 3.96
CA ARG A 258 20.31 8.01 3.99
C ARG A 258 19.67 7.61 2.66
N GLU A 259 20.25 8.05 1.53
CA GLU A 259 19.71 7.76 0.20
C GLU A 259 19.75 6.25 -0.06
N PHE A 260 20.86 5.60 0.34
CA PHE A 260 20.98 4.15 0.30
C PHE A 260 19.94 3.45 1.17
N LEU A 261 19.76 3.86 2.42
CA LEU A 261 18.79 3.23 3.33
C LEU A 261 17.35 3.45 2.86
N ILE A 262 16.97 4.66 2.45
CA ILE A 262 15.62 4.92 1.91
C ILE A 262 15.35 4.04 0.68
N THR A 263 16.33 3.94 -0.23
CA THR A 263 16.17 3.18 -1.48
C THR A 263 16.20 1.67 -1.28
N PHE A 264 17.14 1.15 -0.48
CA PHE A 264 17.41 -0.29 -0.40
C PHE A 264 16.82 -0.96 0.84
N HIS A 265 16.73 -0.24 1.97
CA HIS A 265 16.09 -0.74 3.18
C HIS A 265 14.58 -0.49 3.16
N HIS A 266 14.16 0.78 3.04
CA HIS A 266 12.75 1.15 3.06
C HIS A 266 12.02 0.94 1.72
N LYS A 267 12.77 0.90 0.60
CA LYS A 267 12.24 0.72 -0.77
C LYS A 267 11.22 1.78 -1.17
N GLU A 268 11.32 2.96 -0.59
CA GLU A 268 10.48 4.10 -0.92
C GLU A 268 11.15 4.98 -1.97
N SER A 269 10.35 5.49 -2.91
CA SER A 269 10.78 6.46 -3.91
C SER A 269 10.29 7.85 -3.54
N GLU A 270 11.11 8.87 -3.79
CA GLU A 270 10.72 10.26 -3.55
C GLU A 270 9.49 10.65 -4.40
N PRO A 271 8.39 11.10 -3.75
CA PRO A 271 7.21 11.56 -4.47
C PRO A 271 7.42 12.93 -5.09
N ASP A 272 6.85 13.14 -6.28
CA ASP A 272 6.98 14.40 -7.02
C ASP A 272 6.11 15.52 -6.40
N CYS A 273 6.65 16.74 -6.27
CA CYS A 273 5.95 17.85 -5.62
C CYS A 273 4.60 18.24 -6.28
N ASN A 274 4.41 17.97 -7.57
CA ASN A 274 3.15 18.26 -8.29
C ASN A 274 2.25 17.02 -8.45
N GLN A 275 2.62 15.90 -7.81
CA GLN A 275 1.95 14.61 -7.96
C GLN A 275 0.52 14.63 -7.43
N ALA A 276 0.27 15.31 -6.30
CA ALA A 276 -1.07 15.33 -5.70
C ALA A 276 -2.12 15.99 -6.58
N TRP A 277 -1.79 17.14 -7.19
CA TRP A 277 -2.72 17.84 -8.08
C TRP A 277 -2.91 17.12 -9.42
N THR A 278 -1.83 16.58 -9.99
CA THR A 278 -1.91 15.84 -11.26
C THR A 278 -2.73 14.57 -11.13
N SER A 279 -2.56 13.83 -10.02
CA SER A 279 -3.37 12.65 -9.69
C SER A 279 -4.84 13.01 -9.54
N ALA A 280 -5.14 14.03 -8.73
CA ALA A 280 -6.51 14.51 -8.48
C ALA A 280 -7.25 14.87 -9.77
N ILE A 281 -6.63 15.70 -10.63
CA ILE A 281 -7.23 16.15 -11.88
C ILE A 281 -7.42 14.97 -12.84
N THR A 282 -6.44 14.08 -12.94
CA THR A 282 -6.49 12.95 -13.88
C THR A 282 -7.58 11.95 -13.49
N LEU A 283 -7.71 11.61 -12.19
CA LEU A 283 -8.80 10.76 -11.69
C LEU A 283 -10.16 11.40 -11.93
N ALA A 284 -10.33 12.66 -11.50
CA ALA A 284 -11.60 13.37 -11.60
C ALA A 284 -12.07 13.50 -13.06
N LEU A 285 -11.14 13.86 -13.95
CA LEU A 285 -11.45 14.03 -15.37
C LEU A 285 -11.71 12.69 -16.04
N GLY A 286 -10.94 11.65 -15.70
CA GLY A 286 -11.18 10.28 -16.17
C GLY A 286 -12.57 9.79 -15.78
N TYR A 287 -12.95 9.99 -14.52
CA TYR A 287 -14.28 9.64 -14.02
C TYR A 287 -15.39 10.39 -14.74
N PHE A 288 -15.26 11.71 -14.83
CA PHE A 288 -16.25 12.57 -15.47
C PHE A 288 -16.43 12.23 -16.96
N ILE A 289 -15.34 12.08 -17.71
CA ILE A 289 -15.40 11.74 -19.14
C ILE A 289 -15.98 10.35 -19.32
N GLY A 290 -15.52 9.36 -18.54
CA GLY A 290 -16.04 7.99 -18.59
C GLY A 290 -17.53 7.93 -18.33
N GLY A 291 -18.01 8.59 -17.28
CA GLY A 291 -19.40 8.56 -16.87
C GLY A 291 -20.34 9.44 -17.68
N PHE A 292 -19.81 10.40 -18.43
CA PHE A 292 -20.61 11.17 -19.36
C PHE A 292 -21.05 10.33 -20.57
N ILE A 293 -20.21 9.40 -21.04
CA ILE A 293 -20.47 8.54 -22.20
C ILE A 293 -21.82 7.78 -22.11
N PRO A 294 -22.14 7.05 -21.02
CA PRO A 294 -23.42 6.34 -20.90
C PRO A 294 -24.63 7.28 -20.87
N LEU A 295 -24.45 8.55 -20.47
CA LEU A 295 -25.53 9.53 -20.37
C LEU A 295 -25.87 10.18 -21.72
N VAL A 296 -24.92 10.25 -22.67
CA VAL A 296 -25.12 10.90 -23.97
C VAL A 296 -26.42 10.48 -24.66
N PRO A 297 -26.78 9.19 -24.77
CA PRO A 297 -28.01 8.78 -25.46
C PRO A 297 -29.31 9.28 -24.81
N TYR A 298 -29.31 9.50 -23.49
CA TYR A 298 -30.50 9.98 -22.76
C TYR A 298 -30.83 11.46 -23.04
N PHE A 299 -29.87 12.25 -23.55
CA PHE A 299 -30.14 13.63 -23.97
C PHE A 299 -30.91 13.73 -25.29
N PHE A 300 -30.72 12.76 -26.19
CA PHE A 300 -31.28 12.81 -27.54
C PHE A 300 -32.57 11.97 -27.69
N VAL A 301 -32.82 11.04 -26.78
CA VAL A 301 -33.94 10.10 -26.88
C VAL A 301 -34.98 10.34 -25.80
N SER A 302 -36.21 10.67 -26.20
CA SER A 302 -37.32 10.93 -25.27
C SER A 302 -37.88 9.67 -24.60
N HIS A 303 -37.76 8.49 -25.23
CA HIS A 303 -38.20 7.22 -24.65
C HIS A 303 -37.07 6.54 -23.87
N VAL A 304 -37.21 6.49 -22.54
CA VAL A 304 -36.21 5.95 -21.60
C VAL A 304 -35.74 4.53 -21.93
N ILE A 305 -36.63 3.63 -22.35
CA ILE A 305 -36.27 2.24 -22.69
C ILE A 305 -35.44 2.18 -23.98
N PHE A 306 -35.80 3.00 -24.98
CA PHE A 306 -35.01 3.11 -26.20
C PHE A 306 -33.65 3.76 -25.92
N ALA A 307 -33.62 4.79 -25.05
CA ALA A 307 -32.39 5.44 -24.61
C ALA A 307 -31.46 4.47 -23.88
N LEU A 308 -32.02 3.59 -23.03
CA LEU A 308 -31.31 2.54 -22.33
C LEU A 308 -30.66 1.55 -23.30
N TYR A 309 -31.39 1.06 -24.32
CA TYR A 309 -30.78 0.15 -25.32
C TYR A 309 -29.66 0.82 -26.11
N CYS A 310 -29.82 2.08 -26.50
CA CYS A 310 -28.76 2.86 -27.14
C CYS A 310 -27.55 3.03 -26.20
N SER A 311 -27.78 3.32 -24.91
CA SER A 311 -26.73 3.44 -23.90
C SER A 311 -25.99 2.13 -23.68
N ILE A 312 -26.69 0.99 -23.57
CA ILE A 312 -26.09 -0.34 -23.47
C ILE A 312 -25.19 -0.62 -24.69
N ALA A 313 -25.66 -0.33 -25.90
CA ALA A 313 -24.88 -0.55 -27.11
C ALA A 313 -23.58 0.28 -27.13
N VAL A 314 -23.69 1.58 -26.79
CA VAL A 314 -22.52 2.48 -26.67
C VAL A 314 -21.55 1.97 -25.59
N MET A 315 -22.06 1.51 -24.46
CA MET A 315 -21.25 1.05 -23.34
C MET A 315 -20.56 -0.28 -23.59
N VAL A 316 -21.20 -1.23 -24.27
CA VAL A 316 -20.54 -2.49 -24.67
C VAL A 316 -19.32 -2.19 -25.54
N VAL A 317 -19.46 -1.29 -26.53
CA VAL A 317 -18.34 -0.89 -27.39
C VAL A 317 -17.27 -0.15 -26.57
N THR A 318 -17.69 0.78 -25.71
CA THR A 318 -16.76 1.63 -24.94
C THR A 318 -15.97 0.81 -23.92
N LEU A 319 -16.62 -0.08 -23.15
CA LEU A 319 -15.96 -0.97 -22.19
C LEU A 319 -15.02 -1.94 -22.88
N PHE A 320 -15.40 -2.48 -24.05
CA PHE A 320 -14.54 -3.38 -24.81
C PHE A 320 -13.28 -2.66 -25.29
N VAL A 321 -13.43 -1.48 -25.91
CA VAL A 321 -12.30 -0.66 -26.39
C VAL A 321 -11.41 -0.24 -25.23
N PHE A 322 -12.00 0.22 -24.12
CA PHE A 322 -11.26 0.59 -22.92
C PHE A 322 -10.48 -0.57 -22.33
N GLY A 323 -11.09 -1.75 -22.16
CA GLY A 323 -10.42 -2.94 -21.64
C GLY A 323 -9.29 -3.44 -22.56
N TYR A 324 -9.46 -3.31 -23.88
CA TYR A 324 -8.42 -3.61 -24.86
C TYR A 324 -7.22 -2.64 -24.73
N ILE A 325 -7.49 -1.33 -24.70
CA ILE A 325 -6.45 -0.30 -24.57
C ILE A 325 -5.72 -0.44 -23.23
N LYS A 326 -6.45 -0.57 -22.12
CA LYS A 326 -5.88 -0.79 -20.78
C LYS A 326 -4.89 -1.95 -20.78
N THR A 327 -5.27 -3.07 -21.39
CA THR A 327 -4.42 -4.26 -21.44
C THR A 327 -3.20 -4.05 -22.35
N GLY A 328 -3.38 -3.37 -23.49
CA GLY A 328 -2.29 -3.03 -24.40
C GLY A 328 -1.27 -2.06 -23.80
N VAL A 329 -1.71 -1.12 -22.95
CA VAL A 329 -0.83 -0.21 -22.22
C VAL A 329 0.03 -0.96 -21.19
N VAL A 330 -0.56 -1.92 -20.47
CA VAL A 330 0.14 -2.66 -19.39
C VAL A 330 1.05 -3.76 -19.94
N ARG A 331 0.57 -4.57 -20.89
CA ARG A 331 1.32 -5.72 -21.45
C ARG A 331 2.13 -5.38 -22.70
N GLY A 332 1.86 -4.26 -23.35
CA GLY A 332 2.42 -3.89 -24.65
C GLY A 332 1.51 -4.26 -25.81
N TRP A 333 1.77 -3.64 -26.96
CA TRP A 333 0.89 -3.68 -28.14
C TRP A 333 1.30 -4.70 -29.21
N GLN A 334 2.50 -5.29 -29.10
CA GLN A 334 3.07 -6.16 -30.14
C GLN A 334 3.02 -7.63 -29.75
N GLY A 335 2.49 -8.49 -30.63
CA GLY A 335 2.44 -9.94 -30.48
C GLY A 335 1.01 -10.49 -30.46
N SER A 336 0.82 -11.68 -31.04
CA SER A 336 -0.50 -12.34 -31.10
C SER A 336 -1.08 -12.63 -29.70
N GLU A 337 -0.22 -12.91 -28.72
CA GLU A 337 -0.61 -13.15 -27.33
C GLU A 337 -1.15 -11.87 -26.66
N ASN A 338 -0.58 -10.72 -26.99
CA ASN A 338 -1.00 -9.42 -26.45
C ASN A 338 -2.34 -8.95 -27.03
N ILE A 339 -2.61 -9.24 -28.31
CA ILE A 339 -3.92 -9.00 -28.92
C ILE A 339 -4.98 -9.87 -28.24
N PHE A 340 -4.68 -11.15 -28.02
CA PHE A 340 -5.60 -12.06 -27.33
C PHE A 340 -5.86 -11.61 -25.88
N ALA A 341 -4.80 -11.18 -25.16
CA ALA A 341 -4.94 -10.60 -23.83
C ALA A 341 -5.81 -9.34 -23.85
N GLY A 342 -5.64 -8.46 -24.84
CA GLY A 342 -6.46 -7.26 -25.01
C GLY A 342 -7.94 -7.57 -25.23
N VAL A 343 -8.25 -8.54 -26.10
CA VAL A 343 -9.63 -9.00 -26.32
C VAL A 343 -10.21 -9.57 -25.04
N LYS A 344 -9.45 -10.39 -24.29
CA LYS A 344 -9.86 -10.91 -22.99
C LYS A 344 -10.15 -9.78 -21.98
N GLY A 345 -9.29 -8.77 -21.93
CA GLY A 345 -9.49 -7.58 -21.08
C GLY A 345 -10.74 -6.78 -21.45
N GLY A 346 -10.99 -6.59 -22.75
CA GLY A 346 -12.22 -5.98 -23.26
C GLY A 346 -13.48 -6.75 -22.84
N ILE A 347 -13.48 -8.08 -23.03
CA ILE A 347 -14.60 -8.95 -22.63
C ILE A 347 -14.81 -8.88 -21.11
N GLN A 348 -13.74 -8.95 -20.31
CA GLN A 348 -13.83 -8.85 -18.85
C GLN A 348 -14.50 -7.54 -18.42
N MET A 349 -14.13 -6.42 -19.05
CA MET A 349 -14.71 -5.11 -18.71
C MET A 349 -16.20 -5.02 -19.07
N VAL A 350 -16.62 -5.60 -20.20
CA VAL A 350 -18.03 -5.69 -20.58
C VAL A 350 -18.82 -6.55 -19.58
N VAL A 351 -18.25 -7.67 -19.13
CA VAL A 351 -18.88 -8.54 -18.12
C VAL A 351 -19.03 -7.81 -16.79
N VAL A 352 -17.99 -7.13 -16.30
CA VAL A 352 -18.04 -6.35 -15.05
C VAL A 352 -19.10 -5.25 -15.14
N GLY A 353 -19.11 -4.47 -16.22
CA GLY A 353 -20.12 -3.43 -16.43
C GLY A 353 -21.54 -4.00 -16.55
N GLY A 354 -21.70 -5.16 -17.20
CA GLY A 354 -22.98 -5.86 -17.30
C GLY A 354 -23.49 -6.37 -15.96
N VAL A 355 -22.62 -6.94 -15.12
CA VAL A 355 -22.95 -7.38 -13.75
C VAL A 355 -23.34 -6.18 -12.89
N ALA A 356 -22.59 -5.09 -12.93
CA ALA A 356 -22.90 -3.87 -12.18
C ALA A 356 -24.26 -3.29 -12.59
N ALA A 357 -24.53 -3.16 -13.90
CA ALA A 357 -25.81 -2.68 -14.39
C ALA A 357 -26.97 -3.64 -14.05
N GLY A 358 -26.75 -4.95 -14.16
CA GLY A 358 -27.72 -5.96 -13.76
C GLY A 358 -28.07 -5.88 -12.27
N ALA A 359 -27.07 -5.71 -11.41
CA ALA A 359 -27.25 -5.53 -9.98
C ALA A 359 -28.04 -4.24 -9.66
N ALA A 360 -27.70 -3.12 -10.29
CA ALA A 360 -28.40 -1.85 -10.11
C ALA A 360 -29.87 -1.93 -10.56
N ILE A 361 -30.13 -2.53 -11.74
CA ILE A 361 -31.50 -2.77 -12.22
C ILE A 361 -32.27 -3.69 -11.27
N GLY A 362 -31.63 -4.77 -10.81
CA GLY A 362 -32.22 -5.73 -9.87
C GLY A 362 -32.61 -5.09 -8.54
N LEU A 363 -31.72 -4.28 -7.97
CA LEU A 363 -31.97 -3.55 -6.73
C LEU A 363 -33.15 -2.58 -6.86
N VAL A 364 -33.16 -1.74 -7.92
CA VAL A 364 -34.25 -0.79 -8.14
C VAL A 364 -35.58 -1.50 -8.36
N ARG A 365 -35.58 -2.63 -9.08
CA ARG A 365 -36.80 -3.44 -9.27
C ARG A 365 -37.28 -4.12 -7.99
N LEU A 366 -36.38 -4.57 -7.12
CA LEU A 366 -36.75 -5.20 -5.86
C LEU A 366 -37.44 -4.19 -4.93
N ILE A 367 -36.90 -2.98 -4.85
CA ILE A 367 -37.48 -1.90 -4.04
C ILE A 367 -38.86 -1.50 -4.58
N ASN A 368 -38.97 -1.28 -5.89
CA ASN A 368 -40.24 -0.86 -6.51
C ASN A 368 -41.29 -2.00 -6.58
N GLY A 369 -40.85 -3.25 -6.62
CA GLY A 369 -41.73 -4.43 -6.62
C GLY A 369 -42.24 -4.85 -5.24
N GLY A 370 -41.71 -4.28 -4.15
CA GLY A 370 -42.20 -4.50 -2.78
C GLY A 370 -43.38 -3.62 -2.38
N GLU A 371 -43.77 -2.64 -3.21
CA GLU A 371 -44.84 -1.69 -2.95
C GLU A 371 -46.20 -2.06 -3.59
N SER A 372 -46.34 -3.26 -4.14
CA SER A 372 -47.55 -3.73 -4.86
C SER A 372 -48.38 -4.75 -4.12
#